data_AF-A0A9D6LFC4-F1
#
_entry.id   AF-A0A9D6LFC4-F1
#
_cell.length_a   1.000
_cell.length_b   1.000
_cell.length_c   1.000
_cell.angle_alpha   90.00
_cell.angle_beta   90.00
_cell.angle_gamma   90.00
#
_symmetry.space_group_name_H-M   'P 1'
#
loop_
_entity.id
_entity.type
_entity.pdbx_description
1 polymer ?
#
loop_
_entity_poly.entity_id
_entity_poly.type
_entity_poly.pdbx_seq_one_letter_code
_entity_poly.pdbx_strand_id
1 'polypeptide(L)' 'MIESFGNRLAEDLFYDRTSKEVRQFPPELRRAARRKLLYLHDAAELVDLRTPPGNRLEAKKGRLAGYYSI' A
#
# COMPACT_ATOMS: atom_id res chain seq x y z
N MET A 1 6.54 3.98 8.86
CA MET A 1 5.26 3.95 9.61
C MET A 1 4.19 4.73 8.85
N ILE A 2 3.01 4.15 8.64
CA ILE A 2 1.87 4.84 7.98
C ILE A 2 1.20 5.78 8.97
N GLU A 3 1.03 7.05 8.58
CA GLU A 3 0.35 8.08 9.39
C GLU A 3 -1.11 8.32 8.98
N SER A 4 -1.45 8.11 7.70
CA SER A 4 -2.80 8.33 7.18
C SER A 4 -3.08 7.46 5.96
N PHE A 5 -4.37 7.31 5.62
CA PHE A 5 -4.83 6.56 4.46
C PHE A 5 -5.61 7.46 3.51
N GLY A 6 -5.32 7.40 2.22
CA GLY A 6 -6.04 8.15 1.20
C GLY A 6 -7.42 7.59 0.84
N ASN A 7 -7.76 6.39 1.33
CA ASN A 7 -9.09 5.78 1.16
C ASN A 7 -9.38 4.72 2.23
N ARG A 8 -10.67 4.40 2.39
CA ARG A 8 -11.18 3.45 3.39
C ARG A 8 -10.74 2.01 3.13
N LEU A 9 -10.61 1.61 1.86
CA LEU A 9 -10.16 0.25 1.48
C LEU A 9 -8.75 -0.04 2.01
N ALA A 10 -7.81 0.89 1.82
CA ALA A 10 -6.44 0.74 2.29
C ALA A 10 -6.38 0.67 3.83
N GLU A 11 -7.11 1.54 4.52
CA GLU A 11 -7.21 1.50 5.97
C GLU A 11 -7.77 0.16 6.48
N ASP A 12 -8.87 -0.31 5.89
CA ASP A 12 -9.50 -1.56 6.31
C ASP A 12 -8.62 -2.77 6.01
N LEU A 13 -7.95 -2.82 4.87
CA LEU A 13 -6.99 -3.89 4.57
C LEU A 13 -5.81 -3.88 5.54
N PHE A 14 -5.30 -2.71 5.92
CA PHE A 14 -4.21 -2.58 6.88
C PHE A 14 -4.59 -3.17 8.24
N TYR A 15 -5.74 -2.76 8.78
CA TYR A 15 -6.26 -3.23 10.08
C TYR A 15 -6.96 -4.60 10.02
N ASP A 16 -6.96 -5.27 8.86
CA ASP A 16 -7.63 -6.56 8.63
C ASP A 16 -9.13 -6.55 8.98
N ARG A 17 -9.81 -5.44 8.64
CA ARG A 17 -11.25 -5.24 8.89
C ARG A 17 -12.06 -5.71 7.68
N THR A 18 -13.19 -6.36 7.96
CA THR A 18 -14.18 -6.65 6.92
C THR A 18 -15.14 -5.47 6.77
N SER A 19 -15.17 -4.85 5.59
CA SER A 19 -16.04 -3.73 5.25
C SER A 19 -16.74 -3.90 3.90
N LYS A 20 -17.60 -2.95 3.53
CA LYS A 20 -18.23 -2.95 2.20
C LYS A 20 -17.16 -2.84 1.10
N GLU A 21 -16.18 -1.98 1.29
CA GLU A 21 -15.08 -1.70 0.38
C GLU A 21 -14.21 -2.95 0.18
N VAL A 22 -13.83 -3.63 1.27
CA VAL A 22 -13.05 -4.88 1.21
C VAL A 22 -13.83 -5.99 0.48
N ARG A 23 -15.14 -6.10 0.71
CA ARG A 23 -15.98 -7.10 0.04
C ARG A 23 -16.13 -6.84 -1.46
N GLN A 24 -16.13 -5.58 -1.89
CA GLN A 24 -16.17 -5.18 -3.29
C GLN A 24 -14.81 -5.33 -3.99
N PHE A 25 -13.71 -5.29 -3.25
CA PHE A 25 -12.37 -5.50 -3.81
C PHE A 25 -12.12 -6.99 -4.15
N PRO A 26 -11.46 -7.30 -5.29
CA PRO A 26 -11.21 -8.68 -5.72
C PRO A 26 -10.54 -9.53 -4.63
N PRO A 27 -11.16 -10.67 -4.21
CA PRO A 27 -10.66 -11.49 -3.11
C PRO A 27 -9.20 -11.92 -3.22
N GLU A 28 -8.78 -12.28 -4.43
CA GLU A 28 -7.44 -12.74 -4.78
C GLU A 28 -6.38 -11.64 -4.58
N LEU A 29 -6.76 -10.36 -4.69
CA LEU A 29 -5.85 -9.23 -4.53
C LEU A 29 -5.72 -8.77 -3.07
N ARG A 30 -6.68 -9.09 -2.20
CA ARG A 30 -6.71 -8.60 -0.80
C ARG A 30 -5.42 -8.90 -0.04
N ARG A 31 -4.92 -10.13 -0.17
CA ARG A 31 -3.66 -10.56 0.48
C ARG A 31 -2.46 -9.78 -0.02
N ALA A 32 -2.38 -9.55 -1.33
CA ALA A 32 -1.28 -8.80 -1.93
C ALA A 32 -1.33 -7.31 -1.53
N ALA A 33 -2.52 -6.71 -1.56
CA ALA A 33 -2.73 -5.32 -1.17
C ALA A 33 -2.41 -5.08 0.31
N ARG A 34 -2.92 -5.93 1.22
CA ARG A 34 -2.60 -5.86 2.66
C ARG A 34 -1.10 -5.95 2.90
N ARG A 35 -0.42 -6.91 2.24
CA ARG A 35 1.02 -7.09 2.37
C ARG A 35 1.82 -5.85 1.92
N LYS A 36 1.42 -5.18 0.84
CA LYS A 36 2.06 -3.92 0.42
C LYS A 36 1.91 -2.80 1.45
N LEU A 37 0.74 -2.70 2.11
CA LEU A 37 0.52 -1.73 3.19
C LEU A 37 1.40 -2.03 4.41
N LEU A 38 1.59 -3.30 4.76
CA LEU A 38 2.51 -3.68 5.83
C LEU A 38 3.97 -3.33 5.49
N TYR A 39 4.40 -3.55 4.24
CA TYR A 39 5.73 -3.12 3.80
C TYR A 39 5.93 -1.60 3.92
N LEU A 40 4.93 -0.80 3.53
CA LEU A 40 4.96 0.65 3.70
C LEU A 40 5.01 1.07 5.18
N HIS A 41 4.36 0.31 6.06
CA HIS A 41 4.37 0.59 7.48
C HIS A 41 5.73 0.26 8.11
N ASP A 42 6.32 -0.87 7.74
CA ASP A 42 7.55 -1.43 8.32
C ASP A 42 8.83 -0.81 7.74
N ALA A 43 8.80 -0.24 6.54
CA ALA A 43 9.97 0.39 5.92
C ALA A 43 10.55 1.50 6.82
N ALA A 44 11.86 1.42 7.06
CA ALA A 44 12.61 2.43 7.79
C ALA A 44 13.06 3.55 6.85
N GLU A 45 13.39 3.18 5.61
CA GLU A 45 13.78 4.10 4.54
C GLU A 45 13.15 3.74 3.20
N LEU A 46 13.12 4.70 2.27
CA LEU A 46 12.48 4.53 0.96
C LEU A 46 13.06 3.37 0.15
N VAL A 47 14.36 3.07 0.29
CA VAL A 47 15.03 2.01 -0.46
C VAL A 47 14.58 0.61 -0.04
N ASP A 48 14.10 0.43 1.20
CA ASP A 48 13.56 -0.84 1.70
C ASP A 48 12.41 -1.33 0.82
N LEU A 49 11.63 -0.40 0.28
CA LEU A 49 10.49 -0.68 -0.58
C LEU A 49 10.87 -1.23 -1.96
N ARG A 50 12.16 -1.27 -2.32
CA ARG A 50 12.63 -2.05 -3.48
C ARG A 50 12.53 -3.56 -3.27
N THR A 51 12.41 -4.00 -2.03
CA THR A 51 12.24 -5.40 -1.64
C THR A 51 10.80 -5.63 -1.15
N PRO A 52 10.09 -6.66 -1.66
CA PRO A 52 10.49 -7.59 -2.72
C PRO A 52 10.54 -6.93 -4.11
N PRO A 53 11.25 -7.51 -5.10
CA PRO A 53 11.37 -6.96 -6.46
C PRO A 53 10.02 -6.65 -7.14
N GLY A 54 8.97 -7.36 -6.75
CA GLY A 54 7.60 -7.13 -7.22
C GLY A 54 6.95 -5.82 -6.73
N ASN A 55 7.60 -5.05 -5.86
CA ASN A 55 7.19 -3.70 -5.51
C ASN A 55 7.46 -2.72 -6.65
N ARG A 56 8.50 -2.93 -7.47
CA ARG A 56 8.78 -2.03 -8.61
C ARG A 56 8.72 -0.54 -8.23
N LEU A 57 9.38 -0.19 -7.12
CA LEU A 57 9.35 1.16 -6.55
C LEU A 57 9.61 2.22 -7.63
N GLU A 58 8.65 3.13 -7.80
CA GLU A 58 8.67 4.16 -8.84
C GLU A 58 8.43 5.54 -8.23
N ALA A 59 9.32 6.49 -8.50
CA ALA A 59 9.12 7.90 -8.20
C ALA A 59 8.18 8.53 -9.24
N LYS A 60 7.09 9.17 -8.79
CA LYS A 60 6.14 9.83 -9.68
C LYS A 60 6.63 11.21 -10.13
N LYS A 61 6.09 11.68 -11.25
CA LYS A 61 6.47 12.93 -11.92
C LYS A 61 5.28 13.88 -12.05
N GLY A 62 5.54 15.14 -12.40
CA GLY A 62 4.52 16.16 -12.64
C GLY A 62 3.78 16.53 -11.35
N ARG A 63 2.44 16.53 -11.38
CA ARG A 63 1.59 16.87 -10.21
C ARG A 63 1.81 15.95 -9.00
N LEU A 64 2.35 14.75 -9.23
CA LEU A 64 2.66 13.77 -8.19
C LEU A 64 4.16 13.74 -7.86
N ALA A 65 4.93 14.78 -8.23
CA ALA A 65 6.32 14.90 -7.79
C ALA A 65 6.38 14.85 -6.25
N GLY A 66 7.29 14.03 -5.72
CA GLY A 66 7.40 13.74 -4.29
C GLY A 66 6.62 12.52 -3.81
N TYR A 67 5.75 11.93 -4.64
CA TYR A 67 5.07 10.68 -4.35
C TYR A 67 5.76 9.47 -4.99
N TYR A 68 5.50 8.29 -4.42
CA TYR A 68 6.03 7.01 -4.87
C TYR A 68 4.90 5.99 -5.06
N SER A 69 5.12 4.99 -5.92
CA SER A 69 4.26 3.80 -6.01
C SER A 69 5.05 2.52 -5.86
N ILE A 70 4.37 1.50 -5.32
CA ILE A 70 4.82 0.11 -5.27
C ILE A 70 3.73 -0.86 -5.73
#